data_AF-A0A3S1DEU5-F1
#
_entry.id   AF-A0A3S1DEU5-F1
#
_cell.length_a   1.000
_cell.length_b   1.000
_cell.length_c   1.000
_cell.angle_alpha   90.00
_cell.angle_beta   90.00
_cell.angle_gamma   90.00
#
_symmetry.space_group_name_H-M   'P 1'
#
loop_
_entity.id
_entity.type
_entity.pdbx_description
1 polymer ?
#
loop_
_entity_poly.entity_id
_entity_poly.type
_entity_poly.pdbx_seq_one_letter_code
_entity_poly.pdbx_strand_id
1 'polypeptide(L)' 'MNTLNKHDFFYCYSLELFKFLKFQKNIDYVCTAYHERTHNKFWQFAGTDELQDAISEYRKLNKNGI' A
#
# COMPACT_ATOMS: atom_id res chain seq x y z
N MET A 1 7.10 -20.89 13.98
CA MET A 1 8.02 -20.10 13.13
C MET A 1 7.20 -19.61 11.96
N ASN A 2 6.86 -18.32 11.88
CA ASN A 2 6.07 -17.80 10.76
C ASN A 2 7.00 -17.47 9.61
N THR A 3 6.91 -18.27 8.54
CA THR A 3 7.64 -18.13 7.29
C THR A 3 7.14 -16.92 6.53
N LEU A 4 7.99 -15.90 6.41
CA LEU A 4 7.84 -14.73 5.54
C LEU A 4 7.86 -15.22 4.07
N ASN A 5 6.72 -15.10 3.37
CA ASN A 5 6.52 -15.55 1.99
C ASN A 5 6.62 -14.35 1.04
N LYS A 6 6.91 -14.55 -0.25
CA LYS A 6 7.11 -13.51 -1.30
C LYS A 6 6.04 -12.37 -1.40
N HIS A 7 4.94 -12.45 -0.64
CA HIS A 7 3.87 -11.46 -0.44
C HIS A 7 4.01 -10.59 0.83
N ASP A 8 5.15 -10.58 1.53
CA ASP A 8 5.25 -9.86 2.80
C ASP A 8 5.27 -8.34 2.67
N PHE A 9 5.48 -7.79 1.46
CA PHE A 9 5.52 -6.35 1.26
C PHE A 9 4.74 -5.88 0.04
N PHE A 10 3.99 -4.80 0.24
CA PHE A 10 3.25 -4.10 -0.80
C PHE A 10 3.92 -2.76 -1.13
N TYR A 11 4.14 -2.50 -2.41
CA TYR A 11 4.76 -1.27 -2.90
C TYR A 11 3.69 -0.34 -3.49
N CYS A 12 3.43 0.76 -2.79
CA CYS A 12 2.48 1.78 -3.19
C CYS A 12 3.20 2.90 -3.95
N TYR A 13 2.78 3.15 -5.19
CA TYR A 13 3.26 4.26 -6.03
C TYR A 13 2.23 5.38 -6.19
N SER A 14 0.97 5.15 -5.82
CA SER A 14 -0.10 6.15 -5.90
C SER A 14 -0.16 6.98 -4.62
N LEU A 15 -0.06 8.30 -4.76
CA LEU A 15 -0.20 9.22 -3.62
C LEU A 15 -1.60 9.16 -3.00
N GLU A 16 -2.63 8.92 -3.80
CA GLU A 16 -4.03 8.82 -3.32
C GLU A 16 -4.23 7.57 -2.49
N LEU A 17 -3.74 6.41 -2.97
CA LEU A 17 -3.78 5.17 -2.21
C LEU A 17 -2.95 5.29 -0.93
N PHE A 18 -1.76 5.90 -1.00
CA PHE A 18 -0.95 6.17 0.19
C PHE A 18 -1.71 7.01 1.23
N LYS A 19 -2.35 8.10 0.80
CA LYS A 19 -3.13 8.95 1.70
C LYS A 19 -4.29 8.20 2.34
N PHE A 20 -4.99 7.37 1.57
CA PHE A 20 -6.05 6.52 2.09
C PHE A 20 -5.54 5.56 3.17
N LEU A 21 -4.47 4.81 2.86
CA LEU A 21 -3.90 3.83 3.78
C LEU A 21 -3.38 4.49 5.07
N LYS A 22 -2.63 5.59 4.96
CA LYS A 22 -2.01 6.23 6.14
C LYS A 22 -2.99 7.10 6.93
N PHE A 23 -3.75 7.96 6.27
CA PHE A 23 -4.56 8.97 6.97
C PHE A 23 -5.97 8.49 7.28
N GLN A 24 -6.55 7.60 6.48
CA GLN A 24 -7.91 7.10 6.73
C GLN A 24 -7.92 5.75 7.43
N LYS A 25 -7.01 4.84 7.06
CA LYS A 25 -6.91 3.51 7.67
C LYS A 25 -5.88 3.41 8.79
N ASN A 26 -5.06 4.44 8.98
CA ASN A 26 -3.99 4.48 9.97
C ASN A 26 -2.99 3.30 9.86
N ILE A 27 -2.80 2.79 8.64
CA ILE A 27 -1.84 1.71 8.37
C ILE A 27 -0.47 2.36 8.12
N ASP A 28 0.52 1.94 8.91
CA ASP A 28 1.88 2.43 8.79
C ASP A 28 2.67 1.73 7.68
N TYR A 29 3.57 2.49 7.06
CA TYR A 29 4.50 2.01 6.07
C TYR A 29 5.83 1.67 6.73
N VAL A 30 6.50 0.65 6.19
CA VAL A 30 7.81 0.16 6.64
C VAL A 30 8.91 1.13 6.23
N CYS A 31 8.91 1.56 4.96
CA CYS A 31 9.87 2.54 4.46
C CYS A 31 9.34 3.31 3.24
N THR A 32 10.04 4.38 2.88
CA THR A 32 9.82 5.12 1.63
C THR A 32 11.16 5.36 0.95
N ALA A 33 11.17 5.23 -0.38
CA ALA A 33 12.37 5.42 -1.19
C ALA A 33 11.98 5.87 -2.60
N TYR A 34 12.98 6.20 -3.41
CA TYR A 34 12.83 6.53 -4.82
C TYR A 34 13.29 5.36 -5.68
N HIS A 35 12.50 5.02 -6.69
CA HIS A 35 12.89 4.02 -7.68
C HIS A 35 13.99 4.59 -8.58
N GLU A 36 15.18 4.01 -8.59
CA GLU A 36 16.39 4.61 -9.19
C GLU A 36 16.23 5.01 -10.66
N ARG A 37 15.55 4.18 -11.45
CA ARG A 37 15.39 4.42 -12.91
C ARG A 37 14.35 5.48 -13.25
N THR A 38 13.25 5.54 -12.50
CA THR A 38 12.14 6.46 -12.80
C THR A 38 12.13 7.68 -11.90
N HIS A 39 12.94 7.66 -10.84
CA HIS A 39 12.95 8.62 -9.75
C HIS A 39 11.58 8.80 -9.09
N ASN A 40 10.69 7.81 -9.21
CA ASN A 40 9.37 7.87 -8.60
C ASN A 40 9.44 7.43 -7.15
N LYS A 41 8.82 8.21 -6.26
CA LYS A 41 8.68 7.84 -4.86
C LYS A 41 7.72 6.67 -4.69
N PHE A 42 8.04 5.77 -3.78
CA PHE A 42 7.14 4.72 -3.33
C PHE A 42 7.14 4.58 -1.81
N TRP A 43 6.09 3.94 -1.31
CA TRP A 43 5.95 3.54 0.10
C TRP A 43 5.79 2.04 0.16
N GLN A 44 6.56 1.40 1.04
CA GLN A 44 6.50 -0.04 1.28
C GLN A 44 5.67 -0.31 2.53
N PHE A 45 4.69 -1.19 2.44
CA PHE A 45 3.85 -1.63 3.55
C PHE A 45 4.06 -3.12 3.82
N ALA A 46 3.84 -3.57 5.05
CA ALA A 46 3.78 -5.00 5.35
C ALA A 46 2.49 -5.60 4.77
N GLY A 47 2.58 -6.79 4.17
CA GLY A 47 1.48 -7.54 3.56
C GLY A 47 0.59 -8.19 4.61
N THR A 48 -0.10 -7.39 5.41
CA THR A 48 -1.07 -7.87 6.41
C THR A 48 -2.46 -8.05 5.80
N ASP A 49 -3.30 -8.86 6.44
CA ASP A 49 -4.70 -9.03 6.02
C ASP A 49 -5.46 -7.69 6.06
N GLU A 50 -5.19 -6.87 7.08
CA GLU A 50 -5.74 -5.50 7.21
C GLU A 50 -5.39 -4.63 6.00
N LEU A 51 -4.15 -4.70 5.50
CA LEU A 51 -3.75 -3.97 4.31
C LEU A 51 -4.52 -4.45 3.07
N GLN A 52 -4.69 -5.76 2.90
CA GLN A 52 -5.41 -6.32 1.76
C GLN A 52 -6.88 -5.90 1.77
N ASP A 53 -7.52 -5.91 2.93
CA ASP A 53 -8.89 -5.46 3.10
C ASP A 53 -9.05 -3.97 2.78
N ALA A 54 -8.14 -3.13 3.28
CA ALA A 54 -8.11 -1.70 2.97
C ALA A 54 -7.94 -1.43 1.46
N ILE A 55 -7.04 -2.15 0.78
CA ILE A 55 -6.85 -2.04 -0.67
C ILE A 55 -8.12 -2.48 -1.43
N SER A 56 -8.76 -3.56 -0.99
CA SER A 56 -10.01 -4.06 -1.57
C SER A 56 -11.14 -3.02 -1.44
N GLU A 57 -11.27 -2.40 -0.26
CA GLU A 57 -12.22 -1.32 -0.02
C GLU A 57 -11.97 -0.12 -0.92
N TYR A 58 -10.72 0.36 -0.98
CA TYR A 58 -10.33 1.49 -1.84
C TYR A 58 -10.66 1.23 -3.31
N ARG A 59 -10.42 0.00 -3.80
CA ARG A 59 -10.76 -0.39 -5.18
C ARG A 59 -12.27 -0.37 -5.43
N LYS A 60 -13.09 -0.77 -4.45
CA LYS A 60 -14.56 -0.72 -4.57
C LYS A 60 -15.06 0.73 -4.62
N LEU A 61 -14.51 1.61 -3.78
CA LEU A 61 -14.85 3.03 -3.76
C LEU A 61 -14.54 3.71 -5.10
N ASN A 62 -13.38 3.42 -5.69
CA ASN A 62 -12.98 4.00 -6.98
C ASN A 62 -13.67 3.38 -8.19
N LYS A 63 -14.14 2.12 -8.11
CA LYS A 63 -14.93 1.49 -9.19
C LYS A 63 -16.33 2.07 -9.31
N ASN A 64 -16.87 2.67 -8.25
CA ASN A 64 -18.19 3.30 -8.25
C ASN A 64 -18.12 4.80 -8.63
N GLY A 65 -16.96 5.28 -9.10
CA GLY A 65 -16.72 6.67 -9.50
C GLY A 65 -16.74 6.92 -11.01
N ILE A 66 -17.46 6.09 -11.80
CA ILE A 66 -17.76 6.31 -13.22
C ILE A 66 -19.24 6.02 -13.46
#